data_AF-A0A813HFU3-F1
#
_entry.id   AF-A0A813HFU3-F1
#
_cell.length_a   1.000
_cell.length_b   1.000
_cell.length_c   1.000
_cell.angle_alpha   90.00
_cell.angle_beta   90.00
_cell.angle_gamma   90.00
#
_symmetry.space_group_name_H-M   'P 1'
#
loop_
_entity.id
_entity.type
_entity.pdbx_description
1 polymer ?
#
loop_
_entity_poly.entity_id
_entity_poly.type
_entity_poly.pdbx_seq_one_letter_code
_entity_poly.pdbx_strand_id
1 'polypeptide(L)'
;MDAGGAGVGLSQFVILAQSAQGRACEALVSQALDQSGVFVFGELLDCPNVQALSATPEGLQKLELLRIFAFGTYPEYQARQSELGELTANQKRKLQLLT
;
A
#
# COMPACT_ATOMS: atom_id res chain seq x y z
N MET A 1 12.35 -30.17 -1.08
CA MET A 1 12.21 -28.88 -1.79
C MET A 1 12.23 -27.80 -0.74
N ASP A 2 13.40 -27.19 -0.53
CA ASP A 2 13.60 -26.10 0.40
C ASP A 2 13.50 -24.79 -0.40
N ALA A 3 12.34 -24.14 -0.33
CA ALA A 3 12.18 -22.78 -0.84
C ALA A 3 12.15 -21.89 0.40
N GLY A 4 13.31 -21.28 0.66
CA GLY A 4 13.59 -20.48 1.82
C GLY A 4 12.55 -19.39 2.08
N GLY A 5 12.51 -18.95 3.34
CA GLY A 5 11.77 -17.78 3.78
C GLY A 5 12.17 -16.55 2.98
N ALA A 6 11.54 -16.37 1.81
CA ALA A 6 11.54 -15.13 1.10
C ALA A 6 10.64 -14.21 1.93
N GLY A 7 11.24 -13.35 2.74
CA GLY A 7 10.54 -12.18 3.26
C GLY A 7 9.79 -11.57 2.09
N VAL A 8 8.46 -11.51 2.19
CA VAL A 8 7.61 -11.13 1.05
C VAL A 8 7.95 -9.68 0.69
N GLY A 9 8.82 -9.54 -0.30
CA GLY A 9 9.33 -8.26 -0.76
C GLY A 9 8.27 -7.55 -1.59
N LEU A 10 8.43 -6.23 -1.75
CA LEU A 10 7.59 -5.43 -2.64
C LEU A 10 7.40 -6.09 -4.02
N SER A 11 8.46 -6.68 -4.56
CA SER A 11 8.47 -7.35 -5.86
C SER A 11 7.42 -8.46 -6.00
N GLN A 12 7.16 -9.25 -4.94
CA GLN A 12 6.07 -10.24 -4.96
C GLN A 12 4.70 -9.56 -5.06
N PHE A 13 4.50 -8.48 -4.30
CA PHE A 13 3.26 -7.71 -4.36
C PHE A 13 3.05 -7.07 -5.74
N VAL A 14 4.09 -6.54 -6.37
CA VAL A 14 4.03 -5.97 -7.73
C VAL A 14 3.66 -7.03 -8.77
N ILE A 15 4.24 -8.24 -8.68
CA ILE A 15 3.88 -9.36 -9.58
C ILE A 15 2.41 -9.73 -9.40
N LEU A 16 1.95 -9.84 -8.16
CA LEU A 16 0.56 -10.16 -7.87
C LEU A 16 -0.39 -9.03 -8.31
N ALA A 17 0.00 -7.76 -8.13
CA ALA A 17 -0.80 -6.60 -8.49
C ALA A 17 -1.03 -6.50 -10.00
N GLN A 18 -0.11 -7.01 -10.83
CA GLN A 18 -0.30 -7.08 -12.29
C GLN A 18 -1.45 -8.00 -12.71
N SER A 19 -1.84 -8.97 -11.87
CA SER A 19 -2.97 -9.88 -12.14
C SER A 19 -4.16 -9.65 -11.21
N ALA A 20 -3.97 -9.00 -10.06
CA ALA A 20 -5.02 -8.73 -9.09
C ALA A 20 -5.86 -7.52 -9.50
N GLN A 21 -7.19 -7.60 -9.33
CA GLN A 21 -8.13 -6.52 -9.66
C GLN A 21 -9.25 -6.42 -8.61
N GLY A 22 -9.84 -5.23 -8.49
CA GLY A 22 -10.90 -4.95 -7.50
C GLY A 22 -10.49 -5.36 -6.08
N ARG A 23 -11.36 -6.12 -5.41
CA ARG A 23 -11.17 -6.62 -4.04
C ARG A 23 -9.83 -7.33 -3.81
N ALA A 24 -9.33 -8.08 -4.80
CA ALA A 24 -8.06 -8.79 -4.67
C ALA A 24 -6.89 -7.80 -4.61
N CYS A 25 -6.92 -6.76 -5.45
CA CYS A 25 -5.91 -5.71 -5.46
C CYS A 25 -5.99 -4.88 -4.16
N GLU A 26 -7.18 -4.58 -3.67
CA GLU A 26 -7.38 -3.90 -2.38
C GLU A 26 -6.81 -4.68 -1.19
N ALA A 27 -6.97 -6.01 -1.19
CA ALA A 27 -6.42 -6.88 -0.14
C ALA A 27 -4.89 -6.94 -0.22
N LEU A 28 -4.35 -6.91 -1.43
CA LEU A 28 -2.92 -6.93 -1.71
C LEU A 28 -2.25 -5.64 -1.22
N VAL A 29 -2.83 -4.47 -1.54
CA VAL A 29 -2.38 -3.17 -1.03
C VAL A 29 -2.38 -3.16 0.51
N SER A 30 -3.46 -3.65 1.12
CA SER A 30 -3.56 -3.73 2.59
C SER A 30 -2.46 -4.60 3.21
N GLN A 31 -2.17 -5.76 2.60
CA GLN A 31 -1.08 -6.63 3.04
C GLN A 31 0.28 -5.97 2.88
N ALA A 32 0.53 -5.25 1.78
CA ALA A 32 1.78 -4.54 1.57
C ALA A 32 1.98 -3.42 2.60
N LEU A 33 0.91 -2.69 2.95
CA LEU A 33 0.93 -1.65 3.97
C LEU A 33 1.26 -2.21 5.36
N ASP A 34 0.66 -3.35 5.74
CA ASP A 34 0.95 -4.01 7.02
C ASP A 34 2.29 -4.73 7.04
N GLN A 35 2.90 -5.01 5.89
CA GLN A 35 4.12 -5.81 5.86
C GLN A 35 5.32 -5.05 6.45
N SER A 36 5.95 -5.66 7.45
CA SER A 36 7.13 -5.10 8.12
C SER A 36 8.35 -5.31 7.22
N GLY A 37 8.93 -4.24 6.67
CA GLY A 37 10.07 -4.32 5.75
C GLY A 37 9.80 -3.81 4.33
N VAL A 38 8.53 -3.58 3.97
CA VAL A 38 8.17 -3.00 2.65
C VAL A 38 7.97 -1.50 2.81
N PHE A 39 8.96 -0.70 2.45
CA PHE A 39 8.95 0.75 2.63
C PHE A 39 8.72 1.52 1.33
N VAL A 40 9.06 0.91 0.20
CA VAL A 40 8.92 1.51 -1.11
C VAL A 40 7.62 1.04 -1.72
N PHE A 41 6.71 1.94 -2.06
CA PHE A 41 5.42 1.59 -2.67
C PHE A 41 5.22 2.16 -4.07
N GLY A 42 6.20 2.90 -4.58
CA GLY A 42 6.14 3.53 -5.91
C GLY A 42 5.84 2.53 -7.03
N GLU A 43 6.52 1.38 -7.05
CA GLU A 43 6.27 0.35 -8.08
C GLU A 43 4.87 -0.28 -7.99
N LEU A 44 4.34 -0.44 -6.76
CA LEU A 44 2.98 -0.91 -6.57
C LEU A 44 1.97 0.12 -7.06
N LEU A 45 2.22 1.41 -6.77
CA LEU A 45 1.37 2.51 -7.22
C LEU A 45 1.38 2.67 -8.74
N ASP A 46 2.50 2.37 -9.40
CA ASP A 46 2.64 2.44 -10.86
C ASP A 46 1.84 1.35 -11.60
N CYS A 47 1.36 0.32 -10.88
CA CYS A 47 0.56 -0.73 -11.47
C CYS A 47 -0.83 -0.19 -11.90
N PRO A 48 -1.26 -0.42 -13.16
CA PRO A 48 -2.54 0.08 -13.67
C PRO A 48 -3.74 -0.53 -12.92
N ASN A 49 -3.63 -1.77 -12.44
CA ASN A 49 -4.69 -2.40 -11.65
C ASN A 49 -4.83 -1.78 -10.25
N VAL A 50 -3.74 -1.23 -9.70
CA VAL A 50 -3.77 -0.50 -8.44
C VAL A 50 -4.44 0.84 -8.68
N GLN A 51 -4.06 1.56 -9.73
CA GLN A 51 -4.75 2.79 -10.15
C GLN A 51 -6.25 2.56 -10.39
N ALA A 52 -6.63 1.42 -10.96
CA ALA A 52 -8.04 1.07 -11.19
C ALA A 52 -8.87 0.93 -9.91
N LEU A 53 -8.24 0.84 -8.72
CA LEU A 53 -8.94 0.88 -7.43
C LEU A 53 -9.68 2.20 -7.21
N SER A 54 -9.30 3.28 -7.88
CA SER A 54 -10.02 4.56 -7.85
C SER A 54 -11.47 4.46 -8.36
N ALA A 55 -11.86 3.32 -8.97
CA ALA A 55 -13.21 3.06 -9.42
C ALA A 55 -14.22 2.95 -8.27
N THR A 56 -13.79 2.61 -7.05
CA THR A 56 -14.64 2.57 -5.85
C THR A 56 -14.14 3.56 -4.81
N PRO A 57 -15.03 4.11 -3.95
CA PRO A 57 -14.60 5.00 -2.87
C PRO A 57 -13.67 4.30 -1.88
N GLU A 58 -13.89 3.00 -1.57
CA GLU A 58 -13.00 2.26 -0.67
C GLU A 58 -11.62 2.01 -1.32
N GLY A 59 -11.60 1.69 -2.60
CA GLY A 59 -10.36 1.47 -3.35
C GLY A 59 -9.57 2.77 -3.54
N LEU A 60 -10.25 3.89 -3.83
CA LEU A 60 -9.65 5.21 -3.89
C LEU A 60 -9.01 5.59 -2.55
N GLN A 61 -9.69 5.34 -1.44
CA GLN A 61 -9.16 5.60 -0.10
C GLN A 61 -7.84 4.84 0.14
N LYS A 62 -7.78 3.57 -0.25
CA LYS A 62 -6.55 2.75 -0.18
C LYS A 62 -5.46 3.23 -1.14
N LEU A 63 -5.82 3.63 -2.36
CA LEU A 63 -4.89 4.14 -3.37
C LEU A 63 -4.19 5.40 -2.87
N GLU A 64 -4.96 6.35 -2.34
CA GLU A 64 -4.45 7.62 -1.83
C GLU A 64 -3.56 7.41 -0.61
N LEU A 65 -3.92 6.46 0.25
CA LEU A 65 -3.12 6.06 1.39
C LEU A 65 -1.79 5.45 0.93
N LEU A 66 -1.82 4.52 -0.04
CA LEU A 66 -0.62 3.96 -0.66
C LEU A 66 0.28 5.06 -1.28
N ARG A 67 -0.33 6.06 -1.91
CA ARG A 67 0.36 7.18 -2.53
C ARG A 67 1.09 8.06 -1.51
N ILE A 68 0.50 8.30 -0.33
CA ILE A 68 1.17 8.98 0.78
C ILE A 68 2.35 8.16 1.31
N PHE A 69 2.20 6.83 1.41
CA PHE A 69 3.33 5.98 1.81
C PHE A 69 4.44 5.93 0.75
N ALA A 70 4.12 6.10 -0.53
CA ALA A 70 5.10 6.08 -1.62
C ALA A 70 5.85 7.41 -1.78
N PHE A 71 5.15 8.54 -1.68
CA PHE A 71 5.66 9.85 -2.06
C PHE A 71 5.35 10.99 -1.07
N GLY A 72 4.46 10.74 -0.11
CA GLY A 72 4.02 11.75 0.85
C GLY A 72 4.71 11.63 2.19
N THR A 73 4.25 12.45 3.13
CA THR A 73 4.81 12.57 4.48
C THR A 73 3.74 12.34 5.55
N TYR A 74 4.16 12.08 6.80
CA TYR A 74 3.24 11.95 7.93
C TYR A 74 2.27 13.14 8.12
N PRO A 75 2.65 14.42 7.96
CA PRO A 75 1.71 15.53 8.02
C PRO A 75 0.68 15.54 6.89
N GLU A 76 1.01 15.10 5.67
CA GLU A 76 0.02 14.95 4.59
C GLU A 76 -1.06 13.93 4.95
N TYR A 77 -0.66 12.81 5.56
CA TYR A 77 -1.62 11.85 6.09
C TYR A 77 -2.53 12.48 7.15
N GLN A 78 -1.97 13.23 8.10
CA GLN A 78 -2.79 13.89 9.14
C GLN A 78 -3.79 14.86 8.55
N ALA A 79 -3.40 15.66 7.56
CA ALA A 79 -4.31 16.59 6.87
C ALA A 79 -5.48 15.86 6.19
N ARG A 80 -5.24 14.63 5.71
CA ARG A 80 -6.23 13.80 4.99
C ARG A 80 -6.78 12.65 5.81
N GLN A 81 -6.52 12.61 7.11
CA GLN A 81 -6.94 11.52 8.00
C GLN A 81 -8.47 11.34 7.99
N SER A 82 -9.22 12.44 7.85
CA SER A 82 -10.68 12.42 7.71
C SER A 82 -11.16 11.75 6.41
N GLU A 83 -10.36 11.79 5.34
CA GLU A 83 -10.68 11.16 4.06
C GLU A 83 -10.19 9.72 3.99
N LEU A 84 -9.00 9.44 4.54
CA LEU A 84 -8.28 8.17 4.41
C LEU A 84 -8.59 7.16 5.51
N GLY A 85 -9.18 7.63 6.61
CA GLY A 85 -9.41 6.84 7.80
C GLY A 85 -8.18 6.72 8.70
N GLU A 86 -8.37 6.03 9.82
CA GLU A 86 -7.31 5.83 10.80
C GLU A 86 -6.34 4.72 10.38
N LEU A 87 -5.05 5.07 10.31
CA LEU A 87 -3.97 4.12 10.20
C LEU A 87 -3.79 3.38 11.52
N THR A 88 -3.44 2.09 11.41
CA THR A 88 -3.02 1.30 12.57
C THR A 88 -1.71 1.84 13.15
N ALA A 89 -1.41 1.52 14.41
CA ALA A 89 -0.17 1.96 15.06
C ALA A 89 1.09 1.53 14.27
N ASN A 90 1.06 0.35 13.65
CA ASN A 90 2.15 -0.15 12.80
C ASN A 90 2.31 0.69 11.53
N GLN A 91 1.20 0.99 10.85
CA GLN A 91 1.20 1.81 9.64
C GLN A 91 1.65 3.25 9.93
N LYS A 92 1.19 3.86 11.04
CA LYS A 92 1.64 5.20 11.48
C LYS A 92 3.15 5.21 11.72
N ARG A 93 3.67 4.23 12.46
CA ARG A 93 5.10 4.10 12.73
C ARG A 93 5.90 3.94 11.43
N LYS A 94 5.38 3.15 10.49
CA LYS A 94 6.00 2.93 9.19
C LYS A 94 6.05 4.21 8.36
N LEU A 95 4.96 4.98 8.32
CA LEU A 95 4.93 6.29 7.66
C LEU A 95 5.90 7.28 8.32
N GLN A 96 6.03 7.24 9.65
CA GLN A 96 7.01 8.04 10.38
C GLN A 96 8.46 7.63 10.11
N LEU A 97 8.74 6.37 9.78
CA LEU A 97 10.09 5.91 9.40
C LEU A 97 10.45 6.30 7.95
N LEU A 98 9.44 6.63 7.13
CA LEU A 98 9.59 7.02 5.73
C LEU A 98 9.80 8.53 5.53
N THR A 99 9.56 9.36 6.55
CA THR A 99 9.67 10.83 6.52
C THR A 99 10.71 11.33 7.49
#